data_AF-D2VF91-F1
#
_entry.id   AF-D2VF91-F1
#
_cell.length_a   1.000
_cell.length_b   1.000
_cell.length_c   1.000
_cell.angle_alpha   90.00
_cell.angle_beta   90.00
_cell.angle_gamma   90.00
#
_symmetry.space_group_name_H-M   'P 1'
#
loop_
_entity.id
_entity.type
_entity.pdbx_description
1 polymer ?
#
loop_
_entity_poly.entity_id
_entity_poly.type
_entity_poly.pdbx_seq_one_letter_code
_entity_poly.pdbx_strand_id
1 'polypeptide(L)'
;MQDKIHWSTTREEIEAFNNWLEIVEERLEKQREEEELCEKLAVEGNAEYQFKLANLYHDKGNYSKAFEWTEKAAHQDYPEAQFNVGVLYEKGEGIEQSNTKAFEWYEKAANHNLAIAQYKLGRLFMDGEEVEQSDELAIEWIKKSAENGNFLAQNTLGNICLEGEYGVKQSYQDSKRWFKQAAKQGFAMAQYNLGLLYKNGEGDISQSYSKALKWFKLSAEQGYNASQYNLAILYEQVFGEFQLAVKYYTKAAKKGNSGAQCDLGCIYASGGEGIPQSFEKAREYFEMSANQGHSDAQLNLGVMYLNGDGVEKDNEEAIKWFRKSARGGNEEANYYLQGYPPQQQGVYVPPTTQEGYAQQQGYPPQQGYVQQQPQQGYIPPQQPQQGYMPPQAQQGVYMPPQQPQIMQQQVTTTTTTTGSLIEQIFAPNRKIQVKQRIEAFELLTGFETENRYDVHFENGYQAVALEESDCCARQYCGPRRPFKMHIALKQNGQEFITLDRPYCFFFHEVNVFETATNTLLGKIELRCSLFSREMNVFDASGVKMFDIISPCCECWTFHIEKDGQRVGEIRKKWSGFLKEAFTDADNFGIELPATATPQQKAVLLGALFLIDFLYFEDSANNNNNRRSWI
;
A
#
# COMPACT_ATOMS: atom_id res chain seq x y z
N MET A 1 29.11 24.07 -27.65
CA MET A 1 29.88 22.80 -27.56
C MET A 1 30.76 22.57 -28.78
N GLN A 2 30.34 22.96 -29.99
CA GLN A 2 31.16 22.86 -31.21
C GLN A 2 32.55 23.50 -31.09
N ASP A 3 32.69 24.60 -30.36
CA ASP A 3 34.01 25.23 -30.15
C ASP A 3 34.93 24.53 -29.14
N LYS A 4 34.47 23.47 -28.45
CA LYS A 4 35.23 22.77 -27.40
C LYS A 4 35.65 21.34 -27.75
N ILE A 5 35.35 20.86 -28.96
CA ILE A 5 35.75 19.51 -29.39
C ILE A 5 37.04 19.63 -30.19
N HIS A 6 38.18 19.34 -29.54
CA HIS A 6 39.44 19.13 -30.22
C HIS A 6 40.03 17.78 -29.81
N TRP A 7 40.18 16.92 -30.83
CA TRP A 7 41.01 15.71 -30.93
C TRP A 7 40.59 14.46 -30.14
N SER A 8 39.53 13.78 -30.62
CA SER A 8 39.47 12.30 -30.79
C SER A 8 38.12 11.80 -31.37
N THR A 9 37.27 12.67 -31.92
CA THR A 9 35.89 12.30 -32.28
C THR A 9 35.88 11.58 -33.63
N THR A 10 35.36 10.35 -33.67
CA THR A 10 35.28 9.59 -34.92
C THR A 10 34.19 10.19 -35.82
N ARG A 11 34.29 9.94 -37.13
CA ARG A 11 33.27 10.37 -38.10
C ARG A 11 31.86 9.85 -37.72
N GLU A 12 31.80 8.66 -37.14
CA GLU A 12 30.57 8.01 -36.68
C GLU A 12 29.93 8.75 -35.49
N GLU A 13 30.73 9.28 -34.56
CA GLU A 13 30.22 10.09 -33.44
C GLU A 13 29.66 11.44 -33.90
N ILE A 14 30.26 12.05 -34.94
CA ILE A 14 29.75 13.28 -35.56
C ILE A 14 28.42 13.01 -36.29
N GLU A 15 28.33 11.91 -37.03
CA GLU A 15 27.09 11.50 -37.72
C GLU A 15 25.98 11.16 -36.72
N ALA A 16 26.28 10.47 -35.62
CA ALA A 16 25.32 10.19 -34.55
C ALA A 16 24.82 11.46 -33.85
N PHE A 17 25.69 12.44 -33.61
CA PHE A 17 25.31 13.74 -33.03
C PHE A 17 24.42 14.56 -33.97
N ASN A 18 24.73 14.60 -35.26
CA ASN A 18 23.91 15.30 -36.24
C ASN A 18 22.53 14.67 -36.39
N ASN A 19 22.43 13.34 -36.38
CA ASN A 19 21.14 12.63 -36.40
C ASN A 19 20.33 12.90 -35.11
N TRP A 20 20.99 12.94 -33.95
CA TRP A 20 20.34 13.34 -32.70
C TRP A 20 19.83 14.79 -32.75
N LEU A 21 20.62 15.72 -33.29
CA LEU A 21 20.22 17.12 -33.49
C LEU A 21 18.99 17.23 -34.39
N GLU A 22 18.97 16.52 -35.52
CA GLU A 22 17.84 16.53 -36.47
C GLU A 22 16.55 16.01 -35.80
N ILE A 23 16.64 14.94 -35.00
CA ILE A 23 15.52 14.43 -34.20
C ILE A 23 15.04 15.46 -33.15
N VAL A 24 15.98 16.16 -32.50
CA VAL A 24 15.64 17.21 -31.53
C VAL A 24 14.97 18.40 -32.20
N GLU A 25 15.48 18.84 -33.35
CA GLU A 25 14.91 19.94 -34.13
C GLU A 25 13.50 19.59 -34.63
N GLU A 26 13.28 18.39 -35.15
CA GLU A 26 11.94 17.92 -35.57
C GLU A 26 10.95 17.88 -34.39
N ARG A 27 11.40 17.44 -33.20
CA ARG A 27 10.56 17.44 -31.99
C ARG A 27 10.22 18.85 -31.53
N LEU A 28 11.18 19.77 -31.57
CA LEU A 28 10.95 21.17 -31.20
C LEU A 28 10.01 21.87 -32.18
N GLU A 29 10.08 21.54 -33.47
CA GLU A 29 9.16 22.07 -34.47
C GLU A 29 7.73 21.56 -34.25
N LYS A 30 7.55 20.26 -34.02
CA LYS A 30 6.22 19.70 -33.67
C LYS A 30 5.65 20.34 -32.41
N GLN A 31 6.48 20.58 -31.40
CA GLN A 31 6.05 21.27 -30.18
C GLN A 31 5.62 22.72 -30.47
N ARG A 32 6.34 23.43 -31.35
CA ARG A 32 5.94 24.79 -31.80
C ARG A 32 4.60 24.77 -32.53
N GLU A 33 4.41 23.85 -33.47
CA GLU A 33 3.16 23.71 -34.23
C GLU A 33 1.97 23.38 -33.30
N GLU A 34 2.18 22.52 -32.29
CA GLU A 34 1.18 22.20 -31.27
C GLU A 34 0.84 23.41 -30.38
N GLU A 35 1.84 24.20 -29.97
CA GLU A 35 1.63 25.44 -29.21
C GLU A 35 0.85 26.48 -30.05
N GLU A 36 1.20 26.69 -31.31
CA GLU A 36 0.50 27.61 -32.21
C GLU A 36 -0.96 27.18 -32.48
N LEU A 37 -1.19 25.88 -32.69
CA LEU A 37 -2.53 25.34 -32.84
C LEU A 37 -3.35 25.53 -31.56
N CYS A 38 -2.73 25.30 -30.39
CA CYS A 38 -3.36 25.50 -29.09
C CYS A 38 -3.79 26.96 -28.90
N GLU A 39 -2.91 27.91 -29.21
CA GLU A 39 -3.21 29.34 -29.14
C GLU A 39 -4.35 29.74 -30.07
N LYS A 40 -4.33 29.26 -31.32
CA LYS A 40 -5.37 29.56 -32.29
C LYS A 40 -6.74 29.10 -31.80
N LEU A 41 -6.86 27.84 -31.37
CA LEU A 41 -8.12 27.25 -30.93
C LEU A 41 -8.61 27.86 -29.61
N ALA A 42 -7.70 28.26 -28.72
CA ALA A 42 -8.05 28.98 -27.50
C ALA A 42 -8.66 30.35 -27.80
N VAL A 43 -8.08 31.09 -28.76
CA VAL A 43 -8.58 32.41 -29.24
C VAL A 43 -9.94 32.26 -29.93
N GLU A 44 -10.17 31.16 -30.66
CA GLU A 44 -11.47 30.84 -31.27
C GLU A 44 -12.57 30.50 -30.24
N GLY A 45 -12.22 30.37 -28.97
CA GLY A 45 -13.18 30.22 -27.87
C GLY A 45 -13.28 28.80 -27.31
N ASN A 46 -12.49 27.83 -27.78
CA ASN A 46 -12.61 26.45 -27.31
C ASN A 46 -12.09 26.30 -25.87
N ALA A 47 -12.98 25.95 -24.93
CA ALA A 47 -12.69 25.85 -23.50
C ALA A 47 -11.53 24.90 -23.16
N GLU A 48 -11.42 23.75 -23.84
CA GLU A 48 -10.35 22.78 -23.60
C GLU A 48 -8.98 23.37 -23.98
N TYR A 49 -8.91 24.06 -25.11
CA TYR A 49 -7.67 24.70 -25.56
C TYR A 49 -7.33 25.96 -24.76
N GLN A 50 -8.33 26.70 -24.29
CA GLN A 50 -8.12 27.78 -23.32
C GLN A 50 -7.51 27.26 -22.02
N PHE A 51 -8.00 26.13 -21.51
CA PHE A 51 -7.44 25.48 -20.33
C PHE A 51 -6.01 24.95 -20.56
N LYS A 52 -5.76 24.29 -21.70
CA LYS A 52 -4.41 23.86 -22.10
C LYS A 52 -3.43 25.03 -22.18
N LEU A 53 -3.84 26.12 -22.83
CA LEU A 53 -3.03 27.33 -22.94
C LEU A 53 -2.77 27.98 -21.58
N ALA A 54 -3.76 27.95 -20.68
CA ALA A 54 -3.58 28.44 -19.33
C ALA A 54 -2.52 27.64 -18.55
N ASN A 55 -2.53 26.31 -18.65
CA ASN A 55 -1.52 25.45 -18.02
C ASN A 55 -0.11 25.72 -18.59
N LEU A 56 0.00 25.95 -19.91
CA LEU A 56 1.27 26.36 -20.52
C LEU A 56 1.80 27.70 -19.96
N TYR A 57 0.90 28.67 -19.75
CA TYR A 57 1.29 29.94 -19.11
C TYR A 57 1.67 29.76 -17.64
N HIS A 58 0.98 28.87 -16.91
CA HIS A 58 1.30 28.53 -15.52
C HIS A 58 2.69 27.92 -15.39
N ASP A 59 3.01 26.92 -16.23
CA ASP A 59 4.32 26.26 -16.27
C ASP A 59 5.46 27.23 -16.63
N LYS A 60 5.17 28.22 -17.50
CA LYS A 60 6.10 29.32 -17.84
C LYS A 60 6.20 30.39 -16.74
N GLY A 61 5.48 30.25 -15.61
CA GLY A 61 5.45 31.19 -14.49
C GLY A 61 4.67 32.48 -14.76
N ASN A 62 3.89 32.54 -15.84
CA ASN A 62 3.06 33.70 -16.19
C ASN A 62 1.64 33.53 -15.61
N TYR A 63 1.54 33.66 -14.29
CA TYR A 63 0.31 33.38 -13.57
C TYR A 63 -0.86 34.30 -13.93
N SER A 64 -0.59 35.57 -14.29
CA SER A 64 -1.65 36.50 -14.70
C SER A 64 -2.33 36.04 -16.01
N LYS A 65 -1.55 35.63 -17.02
CA LYS A 65 -2.12 35.05 -18.25
C LYS A 65 -2.77 33.68 -17.99
N ALA A 66 -2.17 32.86 -17.12
CA ALA A 66 -2.76 31.59 -16.73
C ALA A 66 -4.15 31.80 -16.13
N PHE A 67 -4.29 32.77 -15.22
CA PHE A 67 -5.58 33.14 -14.64
C PHE A 67 -6.57 33.58 -15.72
N GLU A 68 -6.22 34.55 -16.58
CA GLU A 68 -7.11 35.06 -17.62
C GLU A 68 -7.66 33.95 -18.54
N TRP A 69 -6.82 33.02 -18.97
CA TRP A 69 -7.24 31.92 -19.84
C TRP A 69 -8.02 30.83 -19.09
N THR A 70 -7.64 30.53 -17.84
CA THR A 70 -8.39 29.58 -17.01
C THR A 70 -9.79 30.10 -16.72
N GLU A 71 -9.93 31.39 -16.40
CA GLU A 71 -11.22 32.02 -16.11
C GLU A 71 -12.16 31.98 -17.33
N LYS A 72 -11.64 32.23 -18.55
CA LYS A 72 -12.42 32.08 -19.79
C LYS A 72 -12.95 30.66 -19.98
N ALA A 73 -12.13 29.64 -19.73
CA ALA A 73 -12.56 28.24 -19.82
C ALA A 73 -13.57 27.89 -18.71
N ALA A 74 -13.34 28.38 -17.50
CA ALA A 74 -14.21 28.14 -16.34
C ALA A 74 -15.62 28.74 -16.52
N HIS A 75 -15.72 29.91 -17.18
CA HIS A 75 -17.00 30.53 -17.54
C HIS A 75 -17.78 29.77 -18.63
N GLN A 76 -17.15 28.79 -19.29
CA GLN A 76 -17.81 27.86 -20.20
C GLN A 76 -18.19 26.54 -19.51
N ASP A 77 -18.28 26.54 -18.18
CA ASP A 77 -18.59 25.38 -17.34
C ASP A 77 -17.60 24.20 -17.50
N TYR A 78 -16.34 24.50 -17.84
CA TYR A 78 -15.26 23.49 -17.91
C TYR A 78 -14.76 23.15 -16.48
N PRO A 79 -15.04 21.94 -15.94
CA PRO A 79 -14.87 21.65 -14.51
C PRO A 79 -13.43 21.77 -13.99
N GLU A 80 -12.46 21.31 -14.77
CA GLU A 80 -11.03 21.39 -14.41
C GLU A 80 -10.54 22.85 -14.39
N ALA A 81 -11.08 23.70 -15.26
CA ALA A 81 -10.79 25.14 -15.24
C ALA A 81 -11.44 25.80 -14.02
N GLN A 82 -12.68 25.48 -13.68
CA GLN A 82 -13.32 25.98 -12.45
C GLN A 82 -12.49 25.63 -11.21
N PHE A 83 -12.01 24.38 -11.12
CA PHE A 83 -11.09 23.98 -10.06
C PHE A 83 -9.78 24.77 -10.07
N ASN A 84 -9.13 24.92 -11.22
CA ASN A 84 -7.87 25.65 -11.30
C ASN A 84 -8.02 27.15 -10.99
N VAL A 85 -9.14 27.79 -11.35
CA VAL A 85 -9.45 29.16 -10.90
C VAL A 85 -9.49 29.21 -9.37
N GLY A 86 -10.13 28.23 -8.72
CA GLY A 86 -10.13 28.10 -7.27
C GLY A 86 -8.72 28.00 -6.69
N VAL A 87 -7.84 27.19 -7.29
CA VAL A 87 -6.43 27.06 -6.87
C VAL A 87 -5.65 28.38 -7.01
N LEU A 88 -5.86 29.12 -8.09
CA LEU A 88 -5.19 30.39 -8.32
C LEU A 88 -5.61 31.44 -7.27
N TYR A 89 -6.89 31.48 -6.89
CA TYR A 89 -7.38 32.30 -5.78
C TYR A 89 -6.85 31.85 -4.42
N GLU A 90 -6.81 30.54 -4.14
CA GLU A 90 -6.30 29.99 -2.87
C GLU A 90 -4.83 30.39 -2.64
N LYS A 91 -4.02 30.39 -3.71
CA LYS A 91 -2.58 30.68 -3.64
C LYS A 91 -2.19 32.13 -3.91
N GLY A 92 -3.09 32.94 -4.47
CA GLY A 92 -2.76 34.28 -4.96
C GLY A 92 -1.83 34.28 -6.18
N GLU A 93 -1.89 33.23 -7.02
CA GLU A 93 -1.06 33.10 -8.22
C GLU A 93 -1.71 33.86 -9.39
N GLY A 94 -1.18 35.04 -9.72
CA GLY A 94 -1.66 35.84 -10.86
C GLY A 94 -2.93 36.66 -10.60
N ILE A 95 -3.50 36.52 -9.40
CA ILE A 95 -4.62 37.30 -8.88
C ILE A 95 -4.49 37.48 -7.36
N GLU A 96 -5.21 38.44 -6.77
CA GLU A 96 -5.26 38.62 -5.32
C GLU A 96 -5.83 37.36 -4.63
N GLN A 97 -5.13 36.89 -3.58
CA GLN A 97 -5.51 35.70 -2.81
C GLN A 97 -6.88 35.90 -2.15
N SER A 98 -7.75 34.90 -2.21
CA SER A 98 -9.05 34.92 -1.54
C SER A 98 -9.63 33.52 -1.36
N ASN A 99 -9.79 33.07 -0.12
CA ASN A 99 -10.39 31.76 0.17
C ASN A 99 -11.89 31.76 -0.11
N THR A 100 -12.58 32.89 0.08
CA THR A 100 -13.99 33.04 -0.29
C THR A 100 -14.21 32.84 -1.79
N LYS A 101 -13.39 33.43 -2.66
CA LYS A 101 -13.49 33.21 -4.10
C LYS A 101 -13.07 31.80 -4.49
N ALA A 102 -12.03 31.25 -3.86
CA ALA A 102 -11.64 29.87 -4.08
C ALA A 102 -12.78 28.90 -3.75
N PHE A 103 -13.48 29.13 -2.64
CA PHE A 103 -14.66 28.38 -2.22
C PHE A 103 -15.75 28.39 -3.30
N GLU A 104 -16.14 29.56 -3.81
CA GLU A 104 -17.18 29.67 -4.85
C GLU A 104 -16.84 28.87 -6.12
N TRP A 105 -15.57 28.88 -6.53
CA TRP A 105 -15.11 28.14 -7.71
C TRP A 105 -14.98 26.64 -7.45
N TYR A 106 -14.51 26.25 -6.27
CA TYR A 106 -14.49 24.85 -5.86
C TYR A 106 -15.89 24.28 -5.73
N GLU A 107 -16.88 25.03 -5.24
CA GLU A 107 -18.27 24.59 -5.18
C GLU A 107 -18.82 24.29 -6.58
N LYS A 108 -18.58 25.17 -7.56
CA LYS A 108 -18.97 24.93 -8.97
C LYS A 108 -18.34 23.64 -9.51
N ALA A 109 -17.02 23.47 -9.36
CA ALA A 109 -16.32 22.28 -9.82
C ALA A 109 -16.78 21.00 -9.08
N ALA A 110 -17.04 21.10 -7.77
CA ALA A 110 -17.52 20.00 -6.93
C ALA A 110 -18.93 19.54 -7.34
N ASN A 111 -19.78 20.46 -7.79
CA ASN A 111 -21.12 20.17 -8.33
C ASN A 111 -21.06 19.43 -9.68
N HIS A 112 -19.94 19.50 -10.40
CA HIS A 112 -19.63 18.64 -11.56
C HIS A 112 -19.02 17.28 -11.16
N ASN A 113 -19.07 16.90 -9.88
CA ASN A 113 -18.50 15.68 -9.32
C ASN A 113 -16.96 15.58 -9.44
N LEU A 114 -16.26 16.71 -9.56
CA LEU A 114 -14.81 16.69 -9.57
C LEU A 114 -14.29 16.40 -8.15
N ALA A 115 -13.79 15.17 -7.94
CA ALA A 115 -13.43 14.68 -6.62
C ALA A 115 -12.38 15.55 -5.91
N ILE A 116 -11.40 16.10 -6.64
CA ILE A 116 -10.39 16.99 -6.04
C ILE A 116 -10.99 18.34 -5.57
N ALA A 117 -12.00 18.86 -6.26
CA ALA A 117 -12.72 20.06 -5.83
C ALA A 117 -13.55 19.79 -4.57
N GLN A 118 -14.25 18.64 -4.52
CA GLN A 118 -14.96 18.19 -3.32
C GLN A 118 -14.02 18.06 -2.11
N TYR A 119 -12.81 17.54 -2.31
CA TYR A 119 -11.80 17.47 -1.25
C TYR A 119 -11.39 18.87 -0.76
N LYS A 120 -11.10 19.79 -1.69
CA LYS A 120 -10.72 21.16 -1.37
C LYS A 120 -11.82 21.93 -0.64
N LEU A 121 -13.07 21.76 -1.08
CA LEU A 121 -14.22 22.36 -0.42
C LEU A 121 -14.38 21.85 1.01
N GLY A 122 -14.27 20.53 1.21
CA GLY A 122 -14.29 19.95 2.54
C GLY A 122 -13.16 20.47 3.43
N ARG A 123 -11.94 20.65 2.90
CA ARG A 123 -10.82 21.26 3.62
C ARG A 123 -11.08 22.70 4.05
N LEU A 124 -11.65 23.53 3.17
CA LEU A 124 -11.99 24.92 3.53
C LEU A 124 -13.01 24.98 4.68
N PHE A 125 -14.00 24.09 4.70
CA PHE A 125 -14.93 23.98 5.83
C PHE A 125 -14.26 23.52 7.14
N MET A 126 -13.20 22.70 7.08
CA MET A 126 -12.43 22.32 8.28
C MET A 126 -11.59 23.47 8.82
N ASP A 127 -10.95 24.21 7.92
CA ASP A 127 -9.96 25.24 8.30
C ASP A 127 -10.64 26.51 8.83
N GLY A 128 -11.83 26.87 8.32
CA GLY A 128 -12.65 27.98 8.85
C GLY A 128 -12.11 29.39 8.55
N GLU A 129 -11.11 29.52 7.68
CA GLU A 129 -10.51 30.79 7.29
C GLU A 129 -11.28 31.45 6.15
N GLU A 130 -11.91 32.60 6.40
CA GLU A 130 -12.76 33.37 5.46
C GLU A 130 -14.04 32.65 4.96
N VAL A 131 -14.21 31.38 5.34
CA VAL A 131 -15.39 30.54 5.15
C VAL A 131 -15.82 30.05 6.52
N GLU A 132 -17.13 30.08 6.82
CA GLU A 132 -17.63 29.61 8.11
C GLU A 132 -17.28 28.13 8.33
N GLN A 133 -16.59 27.84 9.45
CA GLN A 133 -16.18 26.48 9.79
C GLN A 133 -17.40 25.57 10.00
N SER A 134 -17.37 24.38 9.42
CA SER A 134 -18.41 23.37 9.63
C SER A 134 -17.84 21.97 9.48
N ASP A 135 -17.66 21.28 10.61
CA ASP A 135 -17.21 19.89 10.63
C ASP A 135 -18.17 18.96 9.87
N GLU A 136 -19.48 19.20 9.98
CA GLU A 136 -20.51 18.40 9.30
C GLU A 136 -20.37 18.49 7.78
N LEU A 137 -20.30 19.71 7.22
CA LEU A 137 -20.15 19.93 5.79
C LEU A 137 -18.76 19.48 5.30
N ALA A 138 -17.72 19.68 6.11
CA ALA A 138 -16.37 19.21 5.81
C ALA A 138 -16.35 17.70 5.57
N ILE A 139 -16.90 16.92 6.52
CA ILE A 139 -16.96 15.47 6.43
C ILE A 139 -17.84 15.01 5.27
N GLU A 140 -18.97 15.68 5.02
CA GLU A 140 -19.84 15.35 3.89
C GLU A 140 -19.08 15.46 2.56
N TRP A 141 -18.38 16.56 2.33
CA TRP A 141 -17.64 16.80 1.09
C TRP A 141 -16.40 15.90 0.96
N ILE A 142 -15.65 15.68 2.05
CA ILE A 142 -14.50 14.75 2.06
C ILE A 142 -14.97 13.32 1.77
N LYS A 143 -16.11 12.90 2.32
CA LYS A 143 -16.66 11.57 2.06
C LYS A 143 -17.10 11.41 0.60
N LYS A 144 -17.82 12.39 0.02
CA LYS A 144 -18.16 12.39 -1.41
C LYS A 144 -16.91 12.29 -2.30
N SER A 145 -15.88 13.06 -1.96
CA SER A 145 -14.59 13.04 -2.67
C SER A 145 -13.90 11.68 -2.59
N ALA A 146 -13.87 11.06 -1.40
CA ALA A 146 -13.27 9.75 -1.17
C ALA A 146 -14.02 8.62 -1.92
N GLU A 147 -15.35 8.68 -1.93
CA GLU A 147 -16.21 7.76 -2.69
C GLU A 147 -16.02 7.91 -4.20
N ASN A 148 -15.73 9.12 -4.68
CA ASN A 148 -15.34 9.40 -6.07
C ASN A 148 -13.87 9.09 -6.39
N GLY A 149 -13.17 8.39 -5.50
CA GLY A 149 -11.82 7.85 -5.77
C GLY A 149 -10.67 8.79 -5.45
N ASN A 150 -10.90 9.96 -4.84
CA ASN A 150 -9.79 10.87 -4.50
C ASN A 150 -8.92 10.28 -3.38
N PHE A 151 -7.65 9.94 -3.69
CA PHE A 151 -6.74 9.33 -2.73
C PHE A 151 -6.37 10.23 -1.53
N LEU A 152 -6.39 11.57 -1.70
CA LEU A 152 -6.14 12.51 -0.60
C LEU A 152 -7.30 12.47 0.38
N ALA A 153 -8.54 12.53 -0.13
CA ALA A 153 -9.75 12.44 0.69
C ALA A 153 -9.88 11.08 1.37
N GLN A 154 -9.58 9.97 0.67
CA GLN A 154 -9.53 8.64 1.27
C GLN A 154 -8.50 8.58 2.41
N ASN A 155 -7.30 9.12 2.23
CA ASN A 155 -6.31 9.15 3.31
C ASN A 155 -6.76 10.04 4.49
N THR A 156 -7.30 11.23 4.21
CA THR A 156 -7.82 12.13 5.24
C THR A 156 -8.95 11.48 6.04
N LEU A 157 -9.92 10.84 5.36
CA LEU A 157 -11.01 10.13 6.02
C LEU A 157 -10.51 8.92 6.81
N GLY A 158 -9.46 8.25 6.33
CA GLY A 158 -8.77 7.20 7.07
C GLY A 158 -8.19 7.66 8.40
N ASN A 159 -7.57 8.85 8.44
CA ASN A 159 -7.08 9.49 9.66
C ASN A 159 -8.25 9.90 10.59
N ILE A 160 -9.28 10.53 10.03
CA ILE A 160 -10.46 10.96 10.81
C ILE A 160 -11.13 9.77 11.50
N CYS A 161 -11.28 8.65 10.79
CA CYS A 161 -11.79 7.41 11.38
C CYS A 161 -10.82 6.80 12.39
N LEU A 162 -9.50 6.99 12.24
CA LEU A 162 -8.50 6.47 13.18
C LEU A 162 -8.58 7.19 14.53
N GLU A 163 -8.73 8.51 14.52
CA GLU A 163 -8.73 9.34 15.74
C GLU A 163 -10.14 9.52 16.32
N GLY A 164 -11.18 9.45 15.49
CA GLY A 164 -12.56 9.73 15.90
C GLY A 164 -12.86 11.22 16.06
N GLU A 165 -12.39 12.04 15.12
CA GLU A 165 -12.51 13.50 15.12
C GLU A 165 -13.70 14.01 14.28
N TYR A 166 -14.01 15.31 14.37
CA TYR A 166 -15.02 16.01 13.54
C TYR A 166 -16.41 15.35 13.57
N GLY A 167 -16.80 14.83 14.73
CA GLY A 167 -18.09 14.14 14.91
C GLY A 167 -18.17 12.73 14.32
N VAL A 168 -17.09 12.22 13.71
CA VAL A 168 -16.99 10.84 13.22
C VAL A 168 -16.54 9.94 14.37
N LYS A 169 -17.26 8.83 14.60
CA LYS A 169 -16.86 7.85 15.61
C LYS A 169 -15.59 7.11 15.17
N GLN A 170 -14.65 6.93 16.10
CA GLN A 170 -13.45 6.12 15.88
C GLN A 170 -13.80 4.71 15.38
N SER A 171 -13.12 4.29 14.31
CA SER A 171 -13.27 2.99 13.65
C SER A 171 -11.99 2.59 12.92
N TYR A 172 -11.22 1.67 13.51
CA TYR A 172 -10.01 1.11 12.90
C TYR A 172 -10.30 0.34 11.61
N GLN A 173 -11.49 -0.25 11.46
CA GLN A 173 -11.89 -0.95 10.23
C GLN A 173 -12.14 0.02 9.08
N ASP A 174 -12.83 1.13 9.34
CA ASP A 174 -13.07 2.16 8.32
C ASP A 174 -11.76 2.88 7.98
N SER A 175 -10.93 3.17 8.99
CA SER A 175 -9.58 3.68 8.79
C SER A 175 -8.76 2.77 7.85
N LYS A 176 -8.67 1.47 8.16
CA LYS A 176 -8.03 0.46 7.29
C LYS A 176 -8.59 0.48 5.88
N ARG A 177 -9.92 0.51 5.74
CA ARG A 177 -10.61 0.49 4.44
C ARG A 177 -10.18 1.68 3.59
N TRP A 178 -10.24 2.88 4.14
CA TRP A 178 -9.92 4.10 3.42
C TRP A 178 -8.43 4.23 3.10
N PHE A 179 -7.55 3.93 4.06
CA PHE A 179 -6.11 3.84 3.78
C PHE A 179 -5.80 2.81 2.70
N LYS A 180 -6.43 1.62 2.73
CA LYS A 180 -6.22 0.60 1.70
C LYS A 180 -6.66 1.05 0.31
N GLN A 181 -7.74 1.83 0.20
CA GLN A 181 -8.16 2.39 -1.09
C GLN A 181 -7.13 3.39 -1.62
N ALA A 182 -6.68 4.34 -0.81
CA ALA A 182 -5.66 5.31 -1.21
C ALA A 182 -4.30 4.65 -1.50
N ALA A 183 -3.91 3.67 -0.69
CA ALA A 183 -2.66 2.93 -0.83
C ALA A 183 -2.59 2.11 -2.13
N LYS A 184 -3.73 1.54 -2.56
CA LYS A 184 -3.86 0.85 -3.86
C LYS A 184 -3.69 1.77 -5.07
N GLN A 185 -3.94 3.06 -4.89
CA GLN A 185 -3.67 4.08 -5.92
C GLN A 185 -2.20 4.55 -5.93
N GLY A 186 -1.35 3.92 -5.12
CA GLY A 186 0.07 4.26 -5.03
C GLY A 186 0.38 5.39 -4.04
N PHE A 187 -0.60 5.92 -3.29
CA PHE A 187 -0.33 7.05 -2.40
C PHE A 187 0.56 6.66 -1.21
N ALA A 188 1.82 7.10 -1.24
CA ALA A 188 2.85 6.69 -0.29
C ALA A 188 2.48 6.93 1.18
N MET A 189 1.80 8.03 1.50
CA MET A 189 1.38 8.33 2.87
C MET A 189 0.27 7.38 3.36
N ALA A 190 -0.68 7.00 2.50
CA ALA A 190 -1.68 5.99 2.86
C ALA A 190 -1.07 4.59 3.01
N GLN A 191 -0.09 4.24 2.17
CA GLN A 191 0.68 3.00 2.34
C GLN A 191 1.42 3.01 3.70
N TYR A 192 2.04 4.12 4.07
CA TYR A 192 2.65 4.29 5.39
C TYR A 192 1.63 4.11 6.53
N ASN A 193 0.49 4.81 6.48
CA ASN A 193 -0.54 4.75 7.51
C ASN A 193 -1.14 3.35 7.65
N LEU A 194 -1.36 2.65 6.53
CA LEU A 194 -1.81 1.27 6.55
C LEU A 194 -0.73 0.33 7.13
N GLY A 195 0.55 0.60 6.84
CA GLY A 195 1.67 -0.10 7.44
C GLY A 195 1.71 0.06 8.96
N LEU A 196 1.51 1.29 9.46
CA LEU A 196 1.41 1.56 10.90
C LEU A 196 0.24 0.83 11.55
N LEU A 197 -0.94 0.84 10.91
CA LEU A 197 -2.12 0.17 11.45
C LEU A 197 -1.88 -1.34 11.63
N TYR A 198 -1.21 -1.99 10.66
CA TYR A 198 -0.79 -3.39 10.81
C TYR A 198 0.37 -3.59 11.80
N LYS A 199 1.31 -2.65 11.90
CA LYS A 199 2.43 -2.72 12.85
C LYS A 199 1.92 -2.68 14.30
N ASN A 200 0.99 -1.79 14.58
CA ASN A 200 0.50 -1.59 15.94
C ASN A 200 -0.54 -2.64 16.33
N GLY A 201 -1.44 -3.00 15.40
CA GLY A 201 -2.51 -3.97 15.66
C GLY A 201 -3.49 -3.48 16.70
N GLU A 202 -4.25 -2.43 16.37
CA GLU A 202 -5.19 -1.76 17.27
C GLU A 202 -6.66 -2.06 16.93
N GLY A 203 -7.53 -2.01 17.94
CA GLY A 203 -8.94 -2.36 17.81
C GLY A 203 -9.13 -3.80 17.30
N ASP A 204 -9.96 -3.95 16.26
CA ASP A 204 -10.23 -5.24 15.61
C ASP A 204 -9.19 -5.59 14.51
N ILE A 205 -8.09 -4.86 14.42
CA ILE A 205 -7.00 -5.14 13.47
C ILE A 205 -5.92 -5.96 14.15
N SER A 206 -5.73 -7.20 13.72
CA SER A 206 -4.62 -8.02 14.22
C SER A 206 -3.27 -7.45 13.79
N GLN A 207 -2.34 -7.36 14.73
CA GLN A 207 -0.95 -7.02 14.45
C GLN A 207 -0.36 -7.98 13.40
N SER A 208 0.34 -7.42 12.42
CA SER A 208 1.01 -8.17 11.37
C SER A 208 2.21 -7.41 10.84
N TYR A 209 3.39 -7.75 11.35
CA TYR A 209 4.65 -7.16 10.89
C TYR A 209 4.96 -7.47 9.42
N SER A 210 4.51 -8.61 8.89
CA SER A 210 4.66 -8.94 7.47
C SER A 210 3.83 -8.01 6.57
N LYS A 211 2.57 -7.73 6.93
CA LYS A 211 1.73 -6.75 6.22
C LYS A 211 2.28 -5.33 6.38
N ALA A 212 2.74 -4.97 7.57
CA ALA A 212 3.40 -3.68 7.80
C ALA A 212 4.65 -3.52 6.92
N LEU A 213 5.52 -4.54 6.86
CA LEU A 213 6.71 -4.58 6.02
C LEU A 213 6.38 -4.33 4.54
N LYS A 214 5.35 -5.02 4.01
CA LYS A 214 4.89 -4.85 2.62
C LYS A 214 4.51 -3.40 2.33
N TRP A 215 3.65 -2.81 3.14
CA TRP A 215 3.16 -1.45 2.92
C TRP A 215 4.22 -0.38 3.16
N PHE A 216 5.07 -0.53 4.18
CA PHE A 216 6.21 0.36 4.38
C PHE A 216 7.21 0.26 3.24
N LYS A 217 7.45 -0.92 2.67
CA LYS A 217 8.36 -1.08 1.52
C LYS A 217 7.86 -0.30 0.30
N LEU A 218 6.59 -0.46 -0.08
CA LEU A 218 5.98 0.29 -1.20
C LEU A 218 6.11 1.81 -1.00
N SER A 219 5.84 2.29 0.21
CA SER A 219 5.94 3.72 0.56
C SER A 219 7.40 4.21 0.59
N ALA A 220 8.31 3.40 1.11
CA ALA A 220 9.74 3.71 1.24
C ALA A 220 10.46 3.74 -0.12
N GLU A 221 10.02 2.92 -1.08
CA GLU A 221 10.52 2.87 -2.46
C GLU A 221 10.18 4.14 -3.24
N GLN A 222 9.02 4.75 -2.95
CA GLN A 222 8.66 6.10 -3.42
C GLN A 222 9.42 7.22 -2.70
N GLY A 223 10.26 6.88 -1.73
CA GLY A 223 11.07 7.83 -0.99
C GLY A 223 10.40 8.43 0.24
N TYR A 224 9.27 7.90 0.71
CA TYR A 224 8.63 8.42 1.92
C TYR A 224 9.51 8.17 3.16
N ASN A 225 9.99 9.25 3.78
CA ASN A 225 11.04 9.18 4.80
C ASN A 225 10.61 8.40 6.05
N ALA A 226 9.39 8.65 6.55
CA ALA A 226 8.87 7.96 7.73
C ALA A 226 8.71 6.45 7.50
N SER A 227 8.38 6.03 6.28
CA SER A 227 8.36 4.60 5.89
C SER A 227 9.75 4.02 5.81
N GLN A 228 10.74 4.72 5.26
CA GLN A 228 12.13 4.25 5.25
C GLN A 228 12.64 4.00 6.68
N TYR A 229 12.30 4.90 7.60
CA TYR A 229 12.64 4.74 9.01
C TYR A 229 11.92 3.56 9.66
N ASN A 230 10.59 3.48 9.57
CA ASN A 230 9.82 2.39 10.17
C ASN A 230 10.14 1.01 9.55
N LEU A 231 10.47 0.98 8.26
CA LEU A 231 10.93 -0.23 7.59
C LEU A 231 12.28 -0.71 8.14
N ALA A 232 13.20 0.21 8.41
CA ALA A 232 14.48 -0.11 9.03
C ALA A 232 14.30 -0.66 10.46
N ILE A 233 13.42 -0.04 11.25
CA ILE A 233 13.05 -0.54 12.59
C ILE A 233 12.51 -1.97 12.51
N LEU A 234 11.62 -2.27 11.56
CA LEU A 234 11.12 -3.64 11.40
C LEU A 234 12.24 -4.62 11.05
N TYR A 235 13.12 -4.26 10.12
CA TYR A 235 14.24 -5.11 9.75
C TYR A 235 15.16 -5.40 10.93
N GLU A 236 15.44 -4.40 11.76
CA GLU A 236 16.28 -4.54 12.95
C GLU A 236 15.59 -5.35 14.05
N GLN A 237 14.44 -4.88 14.54
CA GLN A 237 13.86 -5.33 15.80
C GLN A 237 12.99 -6.58 15.66
N VAL A 238 12.40 -6.80 14.48
CA VAL A 238 11.48 -7.93 14.24
C VAL A 238 12.13 -9.02 13.42
N PHE A 239 12.82 -8.63 12.34
CA PHE A 239 13.35 -9.58 11.37
C PHE A 239 14.81 -9.97 11.59
N GLY A 240 15.60 -9.17 12.31
CA GLY A 240 17.03 -9.39 12.53
C GLY A 240 17.88 -9.21 11.26
N GLU A 241 17.40 -8.46 10.27
CA GLU A 241 18.07 -8.23 8.98
C GLU A 241 18.87 -6.91 9.01
N PHE A 242 19.92 -6.86 9.83
CA PHE A 242 20.69 -5.63 10.12
C PHE A 242 21.25 -4.91 8.89
N GLN A 243 21.68 -5.64 7.85
CA GLN A 243 22.15 -4.99 6.61
C GLN A 243 21.02 -4.22 5.90
N LEU A 244 19.80 -4.75 5.92
CA LEU A 244 18.64 -4.06 5.36
C LEU A 244 18.19 -2.91 6.26
N ALA A 245 18.27 -3.07 7.58
CA ALA A 245 18.06 -1.98 8.52
C ALA A 245 19.02 -0.80 8.24
N VAL A 246 20.34 -1.05 8.17
CA VAL A 246 21.36 -0.04 7.84
C VAL A 246 21.06 0.62 6.48
N LYS A 247 20.69 -0.16 5.46
CA LYS A 247 20.32 0.39 4.14
C LYS A 247 19.17 1.40 4.24
N TYR A 248 18.10 1.07 4.95
CA TYR A 248 16.92 1.92 5.03
C TYR A 248 17.08 3.07 6.03
N TYR A 249 17.75 2.85 7.16
CA TYR A 249 18.16 3.95 8.04
C TYR A 249 19.05 4.94 7.30
N THR A 250 20.00 4.48 6.49
CA THR A 250 20.87 5.38 5.70
C THR A 250 20.06 6.24 4.73
N LYS A 251 19.05 5.65 4.07
CA LYS A 251 18.13 6.42 3.20
C LYS A 251 17.36 7.48 4.00
N ALA A 252 16.84 7.12 5.17
CA ALA A 252 16.09 8.04 6.02
C ALA A 252 16.99 9.15 6.59
N ALA A 253 18.18 8.80 7.08
CA ALA A 253 19.19 9.69 7.64
C ALA A 253 19.69 10.74 6.63
N LYS A 254 19.87 10.36 5.36
CA LYS A 254 20.24 11.27 4.26
C LYS A 254 19.20 12.36 4.00
N LYS A 255 17.94 12.13 4.37
CA LYS A 255 16.85 13.11 4.29
C LYS A 255 16.62 13.84 5.61
N GLY A 256 17.55 13.75 6.56
CA GLY A 256 17.50 14.47 7.83
C GLY A 256 16.70 13.79 8.93
N ASN A 257 16.37 12.50 8.81
CA ASN A 257 15.70 11.81 9.91
C ASN A 257 16.66 11.61 11.09
N SER A 258 16.45 12.36 12.18
CA SER A 258 17.33 12.35 13.37
C SER A 258 17.27 11.03 14.15
N GLY A 259 16.10 10.38 14.22
CA GLY A 259 15.96 9.02 14.80
C GLY A 259 16.81 8.00 14.05
N ALA A 260 16.70 7.96 12.71
CA ALA A 260 17.49 7.07 11.86
C ALA A 260 19.01 7.30 11.98
N GLN A 261 19.42 8.55 12.16
CA GLN A 261 20.82 8.88 12.43
C GLN A 261 21.24 8.34 13.81
N CYS A 262 20.42 8.52 14.85
CA CYS A 262 20.70 7.95 16.17
C CYS A 262 20.80 6.41 16.12
N ASP A 263 19.85 5.75 15.46
CA ASP A 263 19.83 4.28 15.31
C ASP A 263 21.05 3.75 14.54
N LEU A 264 21.48 4.43 13.47
CA LEU A 264 22.75 4.10 12.79
C LEU A 264 23.96 4.26 13.71
N GLY A 265 23.95 5.32 14.53
CA GLY A 265 24.96 5.53 15.56
C GLY A 265 25.06 4.32 16.48
N CYS A 266 23.93 3.86 17.02
CA CYS A 266 23.85 2.68 17.88
C CYS A 266 24.31 1.40 17.19
N ILE A 267 23.90 1.17 15.93
CA ILE A 267 24.30 -0.02 15.17
C ILE A 267 25.81 -0.06 14.94
N TYR A 268 26.42 1.07 14.57
CA TYR A 268 27.88 1.14 14.38
C TYR A 268 28.65 1.08 15.70
N ALA A 269 28.10 1.64 16.78
CA ALA A 269 28.74 1.61 18.09
C ALA A 269 28.73 0.20 18.71
N SER A 270 27.67 -0.57 18.48
CA SER A 270 27.53 -1.95 18.97
C SER A 270 28.18 -2.99 18.06
N GLY A 271 28.33 -2.70 16.76
CA GLY A 271 28.81 -3.68 15.78
C GLY A 271 27.83 -4.84 15.58
N GLY A 272 26.58 -4.51 15.20
CA GLY A 272 25.48 -5.46 15.02
C GLY A 272 25.80 -6.64 14.09
N GLU A 273 24.91 -7.64 14.00
CA GLU A 273 25.18 -8.90 13.28
C GLU A 273 25.56 -8.65 11.81
N GLY A 274 26.81 -8.97 11.46
CA GLY A 274 27.36 -8.75 10.12
C GLY A 274 27.73 -7.29 9.79
N ILE A 275 27.68 -6.37 10.76
CA ILE A 275 28.09 -4.97 10.63
C ILE A 275 29.33 -4.74 11.52
N PRO A 276 30.51 -4.42 10.95
CA PRO A 276 31.69 -4.12 11.76
C PRO A 276 31.48 -2.92 12.67
N GLN A 277 31.88 -3.05 13.94
CA GLN A 277 31.90 -1.94 14.89
C GLN A 277 32.78 -0.80 14.36
N SER A 278 32.28 0.44 14.49
CA SER A 278 32.99 1.65 14.10
C SER A 278 32.53 2.83 14.96
N PHE A 279 33.29 3.14 16.01
CA PHE A 279 33.01 4.30 16.85
C PHE A 279 33.13 5.63 16.09
N GLU A 280 34.01 5.70 15.08
CA GLU A 280 34.11 6.89 14.23
C GLU A 280 32.79 7.17 13.50
N LYS A 281 32.22 6.16 12.82
CA LYS A 281 30.91 6.29 12.16
C LYS A 281 29.79 6.51 13.17
N ALA A 282 29.84 5.84 14.32
CA ALA A 282 28.85 6.04 15.37
C ALA A 282 28.81 7.51 15.81
N ARG A 283 29.98 8.10 16.09
CA ARG A 283 30.12 9.51 16.44
C ARG A 283 29.56 10.41 15.36
N GLU A 284 29.93 10.21 14.09
CA GLU A 284 29.44 11.03 12.98
C GLU A 284 27.90 11.07 12.94
N TYR A 285 27.25 9.90 13.03
CA TYR A 285 25.80 9.83 13.01
C TYR A 285 25.15 10.41 14.27
N PHE A 286 25.73 10.17 15.45
CA PHE A 286 25.24 10.79 16.68
C PHE A 286 25.40 12.31 16.65
N GLU A 287 26.50 12.87 16.11
CA GLU A 287 26.68 14.31 15.91
C GLU A 287 25.62 14.89 14.98
N MET A 288 25.34 14.23 13.85
CA MET A 288 24.29 14.65 12.91
C MET A 288 22.91 14.72 13.60
N SER A 289 22.57 13.73 14.43
CA SER A 289 21.29 13.66 15.14
C SER A 289 21.22 14.64 16.31
N ALA A 290 22.29 14.72 17.11
CA ALA A 290 22.39 15.59 18.28
C ALA A 290 22.35 17.08 17.92
N ASN A 291 22.93 17.46 16.78
CA ASN A 291 22.89 18.83 16.24
C ASN A 291 21.46 19.25 15.84
N GLN A 292 20.56 18.31 15.60
CA GLN A 292 19.13 18.56 15.38
C GLN A 292 18.33 18.56 16.68
N GLY A 293 18.98 18.40 17.84
CA GLY A 293 18.33 18.42 19.15
C GLY A 293 17.87 17.05 19.66
N HIS A 294 18.16 15.95 18.97
CA HIS A 294 17.73 14.62 19.42
C HIS A 294 18.40 14.24 20.74
N SER A 295 17.59 14.09 21.80
CA SER A 295 18.07 13.92 23.17
C SER A 295 18.83 12.61 23.38
N ASP A 296 18.40 11.50 22.78
CA ASP A 296 19.10 10.21 22.88
C ASP A 296 20.48 10.21 22.19
N ALA A 297 20.59 10.87 21.02
CA ALA A 297 21.89 11.03 20.37
C ALA A 297 22.84 11.91 21.18
N GLN A 298 22.32 12.96 21.84
CA GLN A 298 23.09 13.77 22.77
C GLN A 298 23.55 12.96 23.99
N LEU A 299 22.70 12.08 24.54
CA LEU A 299 23.08 11.16 25.61
C LEU A 299 24.23 10.25 25.14
N ASN A 300 24.07 9.63 23.97
CA ASN A 300 25.05 8.71 23.40
C ASN A 300 26.39 9.39 23.11
N LEU A 301 26.42 10.63 22.61
CA LEU A 301 27.66 11.41 22.51
C LEU A 301 28.31 11.63 23.88
N GLY A 302 27.52 11.96 24.90
CA GLY A 302 28.02 12.09 26.26
C GLY A 302 28.66 10.79 26.76
N VAL A 303 28.05 9.64 26.47
CA VAL A 303 28.62 8.32 26.79
C VAL A 303 29.93 8.07 26.04
N MET A 304 30.02 8.43 24.75
CA MET A 304 31.26 8.29 23.97
C MET A 304 32.41 9.08 24.59
N TYR A 305 32.19 10.34 24.97
CA TYR A 305 33.19 11.17 25.65
C TYR A 305 33.56 10.66 27.04
N LEU A 306 32.60 10.10 27.79
CA LEU A 306 32.84 9.53 29.12
C LEU A 306 33.72 8.27 29.05
N ASN A 307 33.52 7.45 28.02
CA ASN A 307 34.24 6.19 27.82
C ASN A 307 35.56 6.38 27.05
N GLY A 308 35.65 7.38 26.18
CA GLY A 308 36.72 7.52 25.19
C GLY A 308 36.50 6.65 23.94
N ASP A 309 35.24 6.37 23.59
CA ASP A 309 34.89 5.51 22.46
C ASP A 309 34.96 6.31 21.15
N GLY A 310 36.01 6.12 20.34
CA GLY A 310 36.22 6.88 19.09
C GLY A 310 36.54 8.38 19.28
N VAL A 311 36.73 8.81 20.53
CA VAL A 311 37.12 10.17 20.93
C VAL A 311 38.10 10.09 22.10
N GLU A 312 38.86 11.17 22.33
CA GLU A 312 39.61 11.29 23.58
C GLU A 312 38.61 11.41 24.74
N LYS A 313 38.89 10.68 25.83
CA LYS A 313 38.04 10.71 27.01
C LYS A 313 38.01 12.10 27.62
N ASP A 314 36.81 12.69 27.69
CA ASP A 314 36.58 14.03 28.22
C ASP A 314 35.30 14.06 29.06
N ASN A 315 35.46 14.06 30.39
CA ASN A 315 34.35 14.08 31.32
C ASN A 315 33.60 15.44 31.31
N GLU A 316 34.28 16.55 31.02
CA GLU A 316 33.65 17.87 30.98
C GLU A 316 32.74 17.98 29.76
N GLU A 317 33.21 17.52 28.59
CA GLU A 317 32.42 17.48 27.37
C GLU A 317 31.25 16.48 27.51
N ALA A 318 31.48 15.32 28.13
CA ALA A 318 30.42 14.37 28.46
C ALA A 318 29.29 15.03 29.29
N ILE A 319 29.64 15.77 30.34
CA ILE A 319 28.67 16.51 31.18
C ILE A 319 27.92 17.57 30.37
N LYS A 320 28.56 18.27 29.43
CA LYS A 320 27.88 19.24 28.56
C LYS A 320 26.81 18.54 27.70
N TRP A 321 27.13 17.39 27.12
CA TRP A 321 26.19 16.60 26.33
C TRP A 321 25.05 16.04 27.17
N PHE A 322 25.33 15.47 28.35
CA PHE A 322 24.27 15.02 29.28
C PHE A 322 23.33 16.17 29.69
N ARG A 323 23.86 17.37 29.96
CA ARG A 323 23.01 18.55 30.24
C ARG A 323 22.16 19.00 29.05
N LYS A 324 22.63 18.81 27.81
CA LYS A 324 21.81 19.07 26.62
C LYS A 324 20.70 18.04 26.50
N SER A 325 21.05 16.76 26.64
CA SER A 325 20.11 15.63 26.58
C SER A 325 19.01 15.72 27.63
N ALA A 326 19.36 16.01 28.89
CA ALA A 326 18.40 16.22 29.98
C ALA A 326 17.46 17.41 29.74
N ARG A 327 17.96 18.51 29.15
CA ARG A 327 17.11 19.65 28.74
C ARG A 327 16.17 19.29 27.59
N GLY A 328 16.55 18.33 26.76
CA GLY A 328 15.72 17.74 25.72
C GLY A 328 14.77 16.63 26.23
N GLY A 329 14.63 16.46 27.55
CA GLY A 329 13.65 15.54 28.16
C GLY A 329 14.13 14.11 28.37
N ASN A 330 15.37 13.75 28.00
CA ASN A 330 15.88 12.41 28.29
C ASN A 330 16.22 12.31 29.79
N GLU A 331 15.44 11.52 30.53
CA GLU A 331 15.60 11.35 31.98
C GLU A 331 16.88 10.57 32.33
N GLU A 332 17.35 9.69 31.45
CA GLU A 332 18.53 8.87 31.69
C GLU A 332 19.79 9.72 31.84
N ALA A 333 19.87 10.84 31.11
CA ALA A 333 20.94 11.82 31.24
C ALA A 333 21.09 12.37 32.67
N ASN A 334 20.01 12.44 33.46
CA ASN A 334 20.08 12.90 34.84
C ASN A 334 20.83 11.92 35.76
N TYR A 335 20.75 10.61 35.49
CA TYR A 335 21.51 9.62 36.25
C TYR A 335 23.02 9.77 36.04
N TYR A 336 23.44 9.99 34.78
CA TYR A 336 24.84 10.28 34.45
C TYR A 336 25.32 11.58 35.11
N LEU A 337 24.49 12.63 35.16
CA LEU A 337 24.83 13.89 35.84
C LEU A 337 24.95 13.75 37.37
N GLN A 338 24.23 12.81 37.97
CA GLN A 338 24.29 12.54 39.41
C GLN A 338 25.42 11.56 39.78
N GLY A 339 26.19 11.07 38.81
CA GLY A 339 27.28 10.11 39.05
C GLY A 339 26.82 8.66 39.25
N TYR A 340 25.58 8.33 38.87
CA TYR A 340 25.01 6.99 38.93
C TYR A 340 24.80 6.43 37.52
N PRO A 341 25.85 6.00 36.79
CA PRO A 341 25.63 5.36 35.50
C PRO A 341 24.78 4.09 35.69
N PRO A 342 23.73 3.87 34.87
CA PRO A 342 22.92 2.65 34.94
C PRO A 342 23.81 1.41 34.78
N GLN A 343 23.39 0.28 35.39
CA GLN A 343 24.21 -0.93 35.57
C GLN A 343 24.64 -1.63 34.26
N GLN A 344 24.25 -1.12 33.09
CA GLN A 344 24.64 -1.61 31.76
C GLN A 344 25.77 -0.77 31.16
N GLN A 345 26.95 -0.77 31.80
CA GLN A 345 28.15 -0.15 31.23
C GLN A 345 28.43 -0.76 29.84
N GLY A 346 28.34 0.07 28.79
CA GLY A 346 28.69 -0.30 27.41
C GLY A 346 27.52 -0.50 26.43
N VAL A 347 26.26 -0.29 26.86
CA VAL A 347 25.10 -0.34 25.94
C VAL A 347 24.72 1.09 25.55
N TYR A 348 24.90 1.44 24.28
CA TYR A 348 24.38 2.68 23.70
C TYR A 348 22.86 2.61 23.67
N VAL A 349 22.18 3.69 24.08
CA VAL A 349 20.74 3.70 24.27
C VAL A 349 20.07 3.92 22.91
N PRO A 350 19.34 2.94 22.35
CA PRO A 350 18.51 3.20 21.18
C PRO A 350 17.38 4.17 21.56
N PRO A 351 16.85 4.95 20.61
CA PRO A 351 15.78 5.91 20.88
C PRO A 351 14.61 5.28 21.61
N THR A 352 14.09 5.94 22.65
CA THR A 352 12.87 5.44 23.32
C THR A 352 11.71 5.51 22.33
N THR A 353 11.15 4.34 22.04
CA THR A 353 10.21 4.07 20.94
C THR A 353 8.82 4.70 21.09
N GLN A 354 8.63 5.73 21.93
CA GLN A 354 7.28 6.23 22.25
C GLN A 354 6.98 7.71 21.98
N GLU A 355 7.94 8.62 21.74
CA GLU A 355 7.60 10.06 21.71
C GLU A 355 7.85 10.81 20.37
N GLY A 356 8.39 10.17 19.34
CA GLY A 356 8.69 10.85 18.06
C GLY A 356 7.66 10.74 16.93
N TYR A 357 6.62 9.91 17.09
CA TYR A 357 6.00 9.27 15.92
C TYR A 357 4.83 10.01 15.25
N ALA A 358 4.38 11.16 15.76
CA ALA A 358 3.22 11.86 15.21
C ALA A 358 3.48 13.26 14.60
N GLN A 359 4.62 13.93 14.87
CA GLN A 359 4.72 15.37 14.59
C GLN A 359 5.84 15.85 13.65
N GLN A 360 6.57 14.97 12.95
CA GLN A 360 7.63 15.46 12.06
C GLN A 360 7.53 15.14 10.57
N GLN A 361 6.52 14.39 10.10
CA GLN A 361 6.11 14.37 8.68
C GLN A 361 4.66 13.89 8.57
N GLY A 362 3.73 14.75 8.96
CA GLY A 362 2.32 14.71 8.60
C GLY A 362 1.90 16.17 8.55
N TYR A 363 1.59 16.66 7.35
CA TYR A 363 1.48 18.08 6.93
C TYR A 363 2.83 18.77 6.59
N PRO A 364 2.96 19.42 5.40
CA PRO A 364 3.87 20.56 5.31
C PRO A 364 3.40 21.63 6.32
N PRO A 365 4.32 22.36 6.96
CA PRO A 365 3.93 23.45 7.84
C PRO A 365 3.05 24.44 7.07
N GLN A 366 1.92 24.76 7.68
CA GLN A 366 1.08 25.90 7.35
C GLN A 366 1.97 27.13 7.18
N GLN A 367 1.92 27.81 6.03
CA GLN A 367 2.34 29.21 5.96
C GLN A 367 1.24 30.07 6.61
N GLY A 368 1.09 29.93 7.93
CA GLY A 368 0.43 30.92 8.75
C GLY A 368 1.45 32.01 9.05
N TYR A 369 1.23 33.21 8.52
CA TYR A 369 2.02 34.39 8.83
C TYR A 369 2.08 34.59 10.35
N VAL A 370 3.29 34.54 10.89
CA VAL A 370 3.57 34.90 12.28
C VAL A 370 3.14 36.34 12.49
N GLN A 371 2.03 36.56 13.21
CA GLN A 371 1.77 37.85 13.83
C GLN A 371 2.86 38.10 14.86
N GLN A 372 3.82 38.97 14.52
CA GLN A 372 4.67 39.61 15.51
C GLN A 372 3.77 40.53 16.35
N GLN A 373 3.58 40.20 17.62
CA GLN A 373 3.23 41.20 18.63
C GLN A 373 4.43 41.43 19.56
N PRO A 374 4.74 42.69 19.89
CA PRO A 374 6.01 43.07 20.48
C PRO A 374 6.12 42.68 21.97
N GLN A 375 7.37 42.41 22.34
CA GLN A 375 7.83 42.11 23.70
C GLN A 375 7.34 43.12 24.74
N GLN A 376 6.81 42.63 25.87
CA GLN A 376 6.89 43.33 27.15
C GLN A 376 7.16 42.37 28.33
N GLY A 377 8.33 42.56 28.94
CA GLY A 377 8.54 42.66 30.39
C GLY A 377 8.04 41.56 31.33
N TYR A 378 8.98 40.77 31.85
CA TYR A 378 8.84 39.91 33.03
C TYR A 378 8.70 40.73 34.33
N ILE A 379 7.73 40.41 35.20
CA ILE A 379 7.73 40.74 36.64
C ILE A 379 7.14 39.55 37.42
N PRO A 380 7.82 38.99 38.45
CA PRO A 380 7.31 37.87 39.26
C PRO A 380 6.77 38.34 40.65
N PRO A 381 6.31 37.46 41.56
CA PRO A 381 4.91 37.10 41.77
C PRO A 381 4.34 37.56 43.14
N GLN A 382 3.01 37.68 43.26
CA GLN A 382 2.31 37.64 44.56
C GLN A 382 0.98 36.86 44.47
N GLN A 383 0.80 35.94 45.42
CA GLN A 383 -0.45 35.29 45.84
C GLN A 383 -0.74 35.70 47.30
N PRO A 384 -1.90 35.40 47.93
CA PRO A 384 -3.22 34.96 47.43
C PRO A 384 -4.41 35.71 48.11
N GLN A 385 -5.67 35.40 47.71
CA GLN A 385 -6.96 35.36 48.46
C GLN A 385 -8.11 35.76 47.52
N GLN A 386 -9.35 35.23 47.52
CA GLN A 386 -10.05 34.11 48.16
C GLN A 386 -11.46 34.02 47.49
N GLY A 387 -12.06 32.83 47.43
CA GLY A 387 -13.51 32.63 47.45
C GLY A 387 -14.22 32.51 46.09
N TYR A 388 -14.73 31.32 45.75
CA TYR A 388 -16.13 30.92 45.96
C TYR A 388 -16.41 29.51 45.40
N MET A 389 -17.23 28.75 46.12
CA MET A 389 -17.56 27.32 45.97
C MET A 389 -18.82 27.05 45.10
N PRO A 390 -19.01 25.80 44.60
CA PRO A 390 -20.14 25.36 43.77
C PRO A 390 -21.29 24.69 44.57
N PRO A 391 -22.45 24.39 43.96
CA PRO A 391 -23.47 23.51 44.56
C PRO A 391 -23.56 22.10 43.94
N GLN A 392 -23.59 21.08 44.80
CA GLN A 392 -24.19 19.74 44.63
C GLN A 392 -25.59 19.78 45.29
N ALA A 393 -26.59 18.90 45.15
CA ALA A 393 -26.85 17.58 44.56
C ALA A 393 -28.40 17.41 44.51
N GLN A 394 -28.94 16.39 43.83
CA GLN A 394 -29.72 15.34 44.50
C GLN A 394 -30.11 14.15 43.60
N GLN A 395 -30.27 13.00 44.28
CA GLN A 395 -30.30 11.59 43.87
C GLN A 395 -31.57 11.14 43.12
N GLY A 396 -31.46 10.05 42.34
CA GLY A 396 -32.61 9.31 41.81
C GLY A 396 -32.28 8.01 41.05
N VAL A 397 -32.29 6.89 41.77
CA VAL A 397 -32.62 5.47 41.46
C VAL A 397 -32.62 4.94 40.01
N TYR A 398 -31.97 3.77 39.86
CA TYR A 398 -31.88 2.86 38.70
C TYR A 398 -33.18 2.06 38.45
N MET A 399 -33.67 1.99 37.20
CA MET A 399 -34.46 0.88 36.61
C MET A 399 -34.60 1.05 35.07
N PRO A 400 -34.58 -0.02 34.25
CA PRO A 400 -34.43 0.06 32.79
C PRO A 400 -35.78 0.14 32.05
N PRO A 401 -35.87 0.78 30.86
CA PRO A 401 -37.05 0.67 30.03
C PRO A 401 -36.96 -0.47 29.00
N GLN A 402 -38.14 -1.01 28.76
CA GLN A 402 -38.49 -2.22 28.05
C GLN A 402 -38.55 -2.05 26.52
N GLN A 403 -38.50 -3.19 25.83
CA GLN A 403 -38.82 -3.38 24.41
C GLN A 403 -40.20 -2.82 24.04
N PRO A 404 -40.37 -2.41 22.77
CA PRO A 404 -41.64 -2.57 22.07
C PRO A 404 -41.59 -3.79 21.13
N GLN A 405 -42.54 -4.70 21.31
CA GLN A 405 -42.92 -5.73 20.34
C GLN A 405 -43.87 -5.16 19.26
N ILE A 406 -44.19 -6.04 18.29
CA ILE A 406 -45.30 -6.05 17.32
C ILE A 406 -44.93 -5.31 15.99
N MET A 407 -44.96 -5.87 14.78
CA MET A 407 -45.87 -6.85 14.17
C MET A 407 -45.18 -7.82 13.19
N GLN A 408 -45.67 -9.06 13.26
CA GLN A 408 -45.48 -10.12 12.28
C GLN A 408 -46.13 -9.72 10.94
N GLN A 409 -45.37 -9.80 9.85
CA GLN A 409 -45.95 -10.09 8.55
C GLN A 409 -45.51 -11.48 8.13
N GLN A 410 -46.50 -12.36 8.01
CA GLN A 410 -46.39 -13.66 7.37
C GLN A 410 -45.99 -13.43 5.91
N VAL A 411 -44.78 -13.84 5.54
CA VAL A 411 -44.46 -14.13 4.15
C VAL A 411 -44.57 -15.64 3.99
N THR A 412 -45.61 -16.01 3.26
CA THR A 412 -45.89 -17.35 2.75
C THR A 412 -44.65 -17.96 2.11
N THR A 413 -44.33 -19.16 2.57
CA THR A 413 -43.40 -20.10 1.98
C THR A 413 -43.76 -20.38 0.51
N THR A 414 -42.95 -19.88 -0.41
CA THR A 414 -42.72 -20.57 -1.68
C THR A 414 -41.40 -21.32 -1.55
N THR A 415 -41.50 -22.61 -1.25
CA THR A 415 -40.43 -23.58 -1.47
C THR A 415 -40.14 -23.64 -2.97
N THR A 416 -39.32 -22.72 -3.46
CA THR A 416 -38.50 -22.99 -4.62
C THR A 416 -37.35 -23.84 -4.09
N THR A 417 -37.28 -25.09 -4.52
CA THR A 417 -36.19 -26.01 -4.21
C THR A 417 -34.89 -25.36 -4.69
N THR A 418 -34.21 -24.62 -3.80
CA THR A 418 -32.85 -24.17 -4.04
C THR A 418 -31.99 -25.41 -3.97
N GLY A 419 -31.73 -26.01 -5.12
CA GLY A 419 -30.62 -26.95 -5.25
C GLY A 419 -29.35 -26.31 -4.69
N SER A 420 -28.46 -27.11 -4.11
CA SER A 420 -27.18 -26.60 -3.59
C SER A 420 -26.53 -25.71 -4.65
N LEU A 421 -25.82 -24.67 -4.22
CA LEU A 421 -25.12 -23.77 -5.13
C LEU A 421 -24.17 -24.53 -6.09
N ILE A 422 -23.70 -25.73 -5.68
CA ILE A 422 -22.99 -26.71 -6.54
C ILE A 422 -23.84 -27.14 -7.73
N GLU A 423 -25.11 -27.47 -7.52
CA GLU A 423 -26.02 -27.93 -8.57
C GLU A 423 -26.33 -26.83 -9.59
N GLN A 424 -26.35 -25.57 -9.16
CA GLN A 424 -26.60 -24.41 -10.02
C GLN A 424 -25.42 -24.12 -10.95
N ILE A 425 -24.19 -24.33 -10.48
CA ILE A 425 -22.95 -24.12 -11.25
C ILE A 425 -22.76 -25.19 -12.32
N PHE A 426 -23.07 -26.46 -12.02
CA PHE A 426 -22.67 -27.61 -12.83
C PHE A 426 -23.80 -28.25 -13.66
N ALA A 427 -24.83 -27.46 -14.01
CA ALA A 427 -25.90 -27.87 -14.92
C ALA A 427 -25.34 -28.56 -16.20
N PRO A 428 -26.02 -29.59 -16.74
CA PRO A 428 -25.38 -30.58 -17.61
C PRO A 428 -24.80 -30.02 -18.94
N ASN A 429 -23.65 -30.61 -19.34
CA ASN A 429 -22.93 -30.54 -20.62
C ASN A 429 -22.44 -29.17 -21.11
N ARG A 430 -21.39 -28.62 -20.49
CA ARG A 430 -20.84 -27.32 -20.87
C ARG A 430 -19.32 -27.25 -20.71
N LYS A 431 -18.65 -26.53 -21.59
CA LYS A 431 -17.23 -26.25 -21.49
C LYS A 431 -17.01 -25.10 -20.50
N ILE A 432 -15.94 -25.18 -19.73
CA ILE A 432 -15.52 -24.09 -18.85
C ILE A 432 -14.29 -23.45 -19.48
N GLN A 433 -14.30 -22.12 -19.55
CA GLN A 433 -13.14 -21.32 -19.96
C GLN A 433 -12.55 -20.65 -18.72
N VAL A 434 -11.24 -20.67 -18.60
CA VAL A 434 -10.53 -19.99 -17.50
C VAL A 434 -9.63 -18.93 -18.10
N LYS A 435 -9.64 -17.74 -17.49
CA LYS A 435 -8.85 -16.56 -17.85
C LYS A 435 -8.12 -16.07 -16.60
N GLN A 436 -6.81 -16.15 -16.55
CA GLN A 436 -6.03 -15.52 -15.46
C GLN A 436 -5.94 -14.03 -15.75
N ARG A 437 -6.16 -13.22 -14.71
CA ARG A 437 -5.91 -11.79 -14.73
C ARG A 437 -4.83 -11.50 -13.72
N ILE A 438 -3.72 -10.96 -14.19
CA ILE A 438 -2.65 -10.50 -13.30
C ILE A 438 -2.94 -9.05 -12.96
N GLU A 439 -3.29 -8.81 -11.70
CA GLU A 439 -3.40 -7.47 -11.15
C GLU A 439 -2.05 -7.05 -10.56
N ALA A 440 -1.01 -6.94 -11.41
CA ALA A 440 0.25 -6.21 -11.17
C ALA A 440 1.26 -6.54 -12.28
N PHE A 441 1.53 -5.58 -13.16
CA PHE A 441 2.71 -5.64 -14.03
C PHE A 441 3.82 -4.80 -13.39
N GLU A 442 4.47 -5.34 -12.35
CA GLU A 442 5.78 -4.85 -11.95
C GLU A 442 6.69 -6.04 -11.68
N LEU A 443 7.75 -6.10 -12.47
CA LEU A 443 8.78 -7.13 -12.45
C LEU A 443 9.60 -7.01 -11.16
N LEU A 444 9.14 -7.63 -10.08
CA LEU A 444 9.87 -7.75 -8.81
C LEU A 444 10.27 -9.21 -8.63
N THR A 445 11.59 -9.47 -8.67
CA THR A 445 12.17 -10.73 -8.20
C THR A 445 11.89 -10.85 -6.69
N GLY A 446 10.76 -11.45 -6.34
CA GLY A 446 10.26 -11.51 -4.98
C GLY A 446 8.81 -11.98 -4.97
N PHE A 447 8.62 -13.26 -5.28
CA PHE A 447 7.37 -14.02 -5.40
C PHE A 447 6.28 -13.71 -4.36
N GLU A 448 5.39 -12.76 -4.67
CA GLU A 448 3.98 -12.73 -4.25
C GLU A 448 3.15 -12.68 -5.54
N THR A 449 2.37 -13.72 -5.83
CA THR A 449 1.35 -13.66 -6.88
C THR A 449 -0.01 -13.81 -6.22
N GLU A 450 -0.71 -12.69 -6.00
CA GLU A 450 -2.17 -12.71 -5.74
C GLU A 450 -2.85 -13.06 -7.08
N ASN A 451 -2.69 -14.31 -7.52
CA ASN A 451 -3.23 -14.75 -8.79
C ASN A 451 -4.75 -14.72 -8.71
N ARG A 452 -5.35 -14.00 -9.67
CA ARG A 452 -6.79 -13.98 -9.88
C ARG A 452 -7.12 -14.75 -11.14
N TYR A 453 -7.99 -15.75 -11.02
CA TYR A 453 -8.49 -16.51 -12.15
C TYR A 453 -9.98 -16.26 -12.34
N ASP A 454 -10.35 -15.62 -13.44
CA ASP A 454 -11.73 -15.46 -13.86
C ASP A 454 -12.16 -16.72 -14.65
N VAL A 455 -13.06 -17.50 -14.08
CA VAL A 455 -13.65 -18.71 -14.67
C VAL A 455 -15.01 -18.37 -15.26
N HIS A 456 -15.19 -18.62 -16.54
CA HIS A 456 -16.43 -18.35 -17.26
C HIS A 456 -17.14 -19.66 -17.60
N PHE A 457 -18.40 -19.74 -17.18
CA PHE A 457 -19.31 -20.83 -17.50
C PHE A 457 -20.25 -20.40 -18.62
N GLU A 458 -20.61 -21.32 -19.53
CA GLU A 458 -21.52 -21.06 -20.65
C GLU A 458 -22.94 -20.61 -20.23
N ASN A 459 -23.33 -20.75 -18.96
CA ASN A 459 -24.60 -20.27 -18.41
C ASN A 459 -24.54 -18.80 -17.91
N GLY A 460 -23.43 -18.10 -18.14
CA GLY A 460 -23.25 -16.70 -17.75
C GLY A 460 -22.74 -16.50 -16.31
N TYR A 461 -22.55 -17.59 -15.55
CA TYR A 461 -21.86 -17.50 -14.26
C TYR A 461 -20.37 -17.21 -14.48
N GLN A 462 -19.81 -16.41 -13.57
CA GLN A 462 -18.38 -16.18 -13.47
C GLN A 462 -17.92 -16.55 -12.06
N ALA A 463 -16.96 -17.46 -11.94
CA ALA A 463 -16.22 -17.67 -10.71
C ALA A 463 -14.90 -16.89 -10.76
N VAL A 464 -14.38 -16.51 -9.61
CA VAL A 464 -13.11 -15.83 -9.42
C VAL A 464 -12.33 -16.66 -8.42
N ALA A 465 -11.26 -17.32 -8.84
CA ALA A 465 -10.34 -17.96 -7.93
C ALA A 465 -9.29 -16.94 -7.47
N LEU A 466 -9.10 -16.83 -6.16
CA LEU A 466 -8.10 -16.00 -5.52
C LEU A 466 -7.13 -16.91 -4.77
N GLU A 467 -5.85 -16.80 -5.10
CA GLU A 467 -4.78 -17.47 -4.39
C GLU A 467 -4.40 -16.65 -3.13
N GLU A 468 -4.63 -17.21 -1.96
CA GLU A 468 -4.10 -16.74 -0.69
C GLU A 468 -2.86 -17.56 -0.33
N SER A 469 -1.69 -17.04 -0.64
CA SER A 469 -0.41 -17.58 -0.17
C SER A 469 0.06 -16.80 1.05
N ASP A 470 0.15 -17.45 2.22
CA ASP A 470 0.75 -16.82 3.41
C ASP A 470 2.28 -16.99 3.34
N CYS A 471 2.98 -15.94 2.92
CA CYS A 471 4.43 -15.99 2.64
C CYS A 471 5.31 -15.99 3.91
N CYS A 472 4.74 -16.18 5.10
CA CYS A 472 5.40 -15.82 6.37
C CYS A 472 6.23 -16.93 7.04
N ALA A 473 6.34 -18.14 6.51
CA ALA A 473 7.25 -19.15 7.07
C ALA A 473 8.60 -19.12 6.36
N ARG A 474 9.60 -18.47 6.97
CA ARG A 474 11.02 -18.39 6.51
C ARG A 474 11.68 -19.73 6.13
N GLN A 475 11.06 -20.88 6.42
CA GLN A 475 11.58 -22.20 6.04
C GLN A 475 11.12 -22.72 4.67
N TYR A 476 10.17 -22.06 3.99
CA TYR A 476 9.56 -22.63 2.79
C TYR A 476 9.41 -21.61 1.65
N CYS A 477 10.50 -20.99 1.23
CA CYS A 477 10.55 -20.34 -0.08
C CYS A 477 10.77 -21.39 -1.18
N GLY A 478 9.76 -21.63 -2.02
CA GLY A 478 9.83 -22.56 -3.17
C GLY A 478 8.66 -23.55 -3.21
N PRO A 479 8.80 -24.73 -3.87
CA PRO A 479 7.76 -25.76 -4.14
C PRO A 479 6.97 -26.34 -2.95
N ARG A 480 7.20 -25.79 -1.76
CA ARG A 480 6.89 -26.34 -0.46
C ARG A 480 5.98 -25.40 0.36
N ARG A 481 5.38 -24.39 -0.28
CA ARG A 481 4.50 -23.40 0.37
C ARG A 481 3.09 -23.97 0.58
N PRO A 482 2.49 -23.82 1.77
CA PRO A 482 1.05 -23.97 1.91
C PRO A 482 0.36 -22.84 1.14
N PHE A 483 -0.79 -23.13 0.55
CA PHE A 483 -1.64 -22.12 -0.05
C PHE A 483 -3.10 -22.48 0.20
N LYS A 484 -3.93 -21.46 0.22
CA LYS A 484 -5.38 -21.60 0.15
C LYS A 484 -5.84 -20.92 -1.12
N MET A 485 -6.67 -21.61 -1.88
CA MET A 485 -7.31 -21.01 -3.05
C MET A 485 -8.80 -20.93 -2.79
N HIS A 486 -9.36 -19.73 -2.88
CA HIS A 486 -10.78 -19.48 -2.68
C HIS A 486 -11.43 -19.19 -4.02
N ILE A 487 -12.54 -19.87 -4.32
CA ILE A 487 -13.28 -19.67 -5.55
C ILE A 487 -14.60 -18.98 -5.20
N ALA A 488 -14.74 -17.70 -5.59
CA ALA A 488 -15.91 -16.85 -5.33
C ALA A 488 -16.78 -16.62 -6.57
N LEU A 489 -18.10 -16.48 -6.41
CA LEU A 489 -19.04 -16.26 -7.53
C LEU A 489 -19.38 -14.78 -7.70
N LYS A 490 -19.25 -14.28 -8.93
CA LYS A 490 -19.39 -12.85 -9.25
C LYS A 490 -20.84 -12.34 -9.28
N GLN A 491 -21.84 -13.21 -9.17
CA GLN A 491 -23.24 -12.75 -9.08
C GLN A 491 -23.62 -12.17 -7.71
N ASN A 492 -22.96 -12.60 -6.61
CA ASN A 492 -23.25 -12.11 -5.25
C ASN A 492 -21.99 -12.00 -4.35
N GLY A 493 -20.78 -12.16 -4.90
CA GLY A 493 -19.53 -12.07 -4.14
C GLY A 493 -19.31 -13.18 -3.09
N GLN A 494 -20.06 -14.28 -3.16
CA GLN A 494 -19.99 -15.38 -2.19
C GLN A 494 -18.86 -16.36 -2.54
N GLU A 495 -18.06 -16.73 -1.53
CA GLU A 495 -17.11 -17.84 -1.61
C GLU A 495 -17.85 -19.17 -1.65
N PHE A 496 -17.37 -20.10 -2.47
CA PHE A 496 -18.12 -21.28 -2.79
C PHE A 496 -17.33 -22.59 -2.67
N ILE A 497 -16.10 -22.62 -3.16
CA ILE A 497 -15.17 -23.74 -2.93
C ILE A 497 -13.88 -23.18 -2.33
N THR A 498 -13.34 -23.92 -1.37
CA THR A 498 -12.00 -23.69 -0.83
C THR A 498 -11.12 -24.90 -1.11
N LEU A 499 -9.97 -24.67 -1.75
CA LEU A 499 -8.91 -25.66 -1.89
C LEU A 499 -7.89 -25.39 -0.80
N ASP A 500 -7.72 -26.37 0.10
CA ASP A 500 -6.75 -26.26 1.19
C ASP A 500 -5.63 -27.27 0.98
N ARG A 501 -4.39 -26.77 0.86
CA ARG A 501 -3.19 -27.59 0.84
C ARG A 501 -2.48 -27.48 2.19
N PRO A 502 -2.59 -28.49 3.07
CA PRO A 502 -1.81 -28.52 4.30
C PRO A 502 -0.33 -28.79 3.99
N TYR A 503 0.53 -28.31 4.89
CA TYR A 503 1.98 -28.54 4.92
C TYR A 503 2.32 -30.02 4.62
N CYS A 504 3.05 -30.30 3.54
CA CYS A 504 3.65 -31.62 3.38
C CYS A 504 4.93 -31.62 2.55
N PHE A 505 5.93 -32.34 3.07
CA PHE A 505 7.29 -32.47 2.54
C PHE A 505 7.38 -33.25 1.22
N PHE A 506 6.30 -33.92 0.81
CA PHE A 506 6.15 -34.55 -0.50
C PHE A 506 4.67 -34.41 -0.92
N PHE A 507 4.44 -33.84 -2.11
CA PHE A 507 3.11 -33.65 -2.71
C PHE A 507 2.32 -34.95 -2.76
N HIS A 508 1.23 -35.07 -2.01
CA HIS A 508 0.36 -36.24 -2.16
C HIS A 508 -1.14 -35.98 -1.99
N GLU A 509 -1.61 -34.88 -1.36
CA GLU A 509 -3.05 -34.70 -1.12
C GLU A 509 -3.47 -33.23 -1.01
N VAL A 510 -4.60 -32.87 -1.63
CA VAL A 510 -5.27 -31.55 -1.54
C VAL A 510 -6.75 -31.79 -1.26
N ASN A 511 -7.30 -31.10 -0.27
CA ASN A 511 -8.71 -31.22 0.11
C ASN A 511 -9.55 -30.12 -0.54
N VAL A 512 -10.77 -30.49 -0.93
CA VAL A 512 -11.74 -29.61 -1.56
C VAL A 512 -12.96 -29.50 -0.67
N PHE A 513 -13.30 -28.28 -0.24
CA PHE A 513 -14.41 -28.01 0.67
C PHE A 513 -15.48 -27.13 0.01
N GLU A 514 -16.75 -27.35 0.35
CA GLU A 514 -17.82 -26.37 0.13
C GLU A 514 -17.72 -25.28 1.21
N THR A 515 -17.54 -24.03 0.80
CA THR A 515 -17.19 -22.95 1.73
C THR A 515 -18.33 -22.62 2.72
N ALA A 516 -19.58 -22.58 2.24
CA ALA A 516 -20.72 -22.19 3.06
C ALA A 516 -21.00 -23.14 4.24
N THR A 517 -20.71 -24.43 4.06
CA THR A 517 -21.00 -25.49 5.04
C THR A 517 -19.73 -26.06 5.67
N ASN A 518 -18.56 -25.70 5.15
CA ASN A 518 -17.27 -26.32 5.44
C ASN A 518 -17.28 -27.85 5.26
N THR A 519 -18.09 -28.34 4.32
CA THR A 519 -18.24 -29.78 4.06
C THR A 519 -17.14 -30.24 3.10
N LEU A 520 -16.41 -31.30 3.45
CA LEU A 520 -15.46 -31.93 2.55
C LEU A 520 -16.21 -32.52 1.35
N LEU A 521 -15.87 -32.08 0.14
CA LEU A 521 -16.44 -32.58 -1.12
C LEU A 521 -15.62 -33.76 -1.67
N GLY A 522 -14.31 -33.74 -1.44
CA GLY A 522 -13.40 -34.78 -1.88
C GLY A 522 -11.95 -34.33 -1.77
N LYS A 523 -11.05 -35.16 -2.30
CA LYS A 523 -9.61 -34.92 -2.24
C LYS A 523 -8.93 -35.28 -3.56
N ILE A 524 -7.81 -34.65 -3.83
CA ILE A 524 -7.01 -34.85 -5.04
C ILE A 524 -5.63 -35.32 -4.59
N GLU A 525 -5.24 -36.52 -5.01
CA GLU A 525 -3.90 -37.04 -4.78
C GLU A 525 -3.03 -36.89 -6.02
N LEU A 526 -1.81 -36.45 -5.82
CA LEU A 526 -0.82 -36.25 -6.88
C LEU A 526 0.19 -37.38 -6.86
N ARG A 527 0.37 -38.06 -8.00
CA ARG A 527 1.43 -39.03 -8.24
C ARG A 527 2.27 -38.56 -9.42
N CYS A 528 3.46 -38.05 -9.13
CA CYS A 528 4.43 -37.69 -10.15
C CYS A 528 5.47 -38.80 -10.28
N SER A 529 5.62 -39.36 -11.48
CA SER A 529 6.76 -40.20 -11.84
C SER A 529 7.66 -39.45 -12.83
N LEU A 530 8.86 -39.98 -13.10
CA LEU A 530 9.78 -39.44 -14.12
C LEU A 530 9.17 -39.38 -15.53
N PHE A 531 8.11 -40.15 -15.80
CA PHE A 531 7.57 -40.37 -17.15
C PHE A 531 6.07 -40.07 -17.28
N SER A 532 5.37 -39.80 -16.18
CA SER A 532 3.94 -39.50 -16.17
C SER A 532 3.55 -38.62 -14.98
N ARG A 533 2.62 -37.70 -15.23
CA ARG A 533 1.87 -36.99 -14.18
C ARG A 533 0.48 -37.60 -14.10
N GLU A 534 0.20 -38.23 -12.97
CA GLU A 534 -1.09 -38.84 -12.65
C GLU A 534 -1.68 -38.13 -11.44
N MET A 535 -2.94 -37.73 -11.54
CA MET A 535 -3.71 -37.18 -10.43
C MET A 535 -4.94 -38.03 -10.19
N ASN A 536 -5.08 -38.53 -8.98
CA ASN A 536 -6.21 -39.35 -8.57
C ASN A 536 -7.21 -38.47 -7.84
N VAL A 537 -8.45 -38.49 -8.28
CA VAL A 537 -9.52 -37.65 -7.73
C VAL A 537 -10.45 -38.55 -6.94
N PHE A 538 -10.65 -38.27 -5.66
CA PHE A 538 -11.47 -39.06 -4.75
C PHE A 538 -12.65 -38.25 -4.20
N ASP A 539 -13.76 -38.92 -3.92
CA ASP A 539 -14.87 -38.32 -3.20
C ASP A 539 -14.56 -38.17 -1.70
N ALA A 540 -15.48 -37.54 -0.96
CA ALA A 540 -15.37 -37.35 0.49
C ALA A 540 -15.30 -38.66 1.29
N SER A 541 -15.74 -39.79 0.72
CA SER A 541 -15.68 -41.12 1.35
C SER A 541 -14.37 -41.87 1.03
N GLY A 542 -13.51 -41.30 0.19
CA GLY A 542 -12.24 -41.88 -0.22
C GLY A 542 -12.35 -42.85 -1.40
N VAL A 543 -13.50 -42.90 -2.09
CA VAL A 543 -13.65 -43.69 -3.32
C VAL A 543 -13.08 -42.90 -4.49
N LYS A 544 -12.21 -43.55 -5.29
CA LYS A 544 -11.61 -42.94 -6.47
C LYS A 544 -12.69 -42.69 -7.54
N MET A 545 -12.83 -41.44 -7.94
CA MET A 545 -13.82 -40.98 -8.92
C MET A 545 -13.25 -40.94 -10.34
N PHE A 546 -12.04 -40.39 -10.49
CA PHE A 546 -11.38 -40.19 -11.78
C PHE A 546 -9.86 -40.27 -11.66
N ASP A 547 -9.21 -40.62 -12.76
CA ASP A 547 -7.78 -40.50 -12.99
C ASP A 547 -7.55 -39.35 -13.99
N ILE A 548 -6.64 -38.43 -13.69
CA ILE A 548 -6.25 -37.35 -14.62
C ILE A 548 -4.82 -37.63 -15.06
N ILE A 549 -4.68 -38.02 -16.32
CA ILE A 549 -3.43 -38.56 -16.85
C ILE A 549 -2.91 -37.64 -17.97
N SER A 550 -1.65 -37.22 -17.87
CA SER A 550 -0.95 -36.60 -19.00
C SER A 550 -0.23 -37.67 -19.83
N PRO A 551 -0.54 -37.79 -21.14
CA PRO A 551 0.07 -38.81 -22.00
C PRO A 551 1.52 -38.48 -22.40
N CYS A 552 1.99 -37.23 -22.21
CA CYS A 552 3.38 -36.86 -22.43
C CYS A 552 3.74 -35.54 -21.71
N CYS A 553 4.98 -35.41 -21.22
CA CYS A 553 5.46 -34.23 -20.45
C CYS A 553 5.41 -32.90 -21.24
N GLU A 554 5.31 -32.98 -22.56
CA GLU A 554 5.27 -31.84 -23.49
C GLU A 554 3.88 -31.59 -24.09
N CYS A 555 2.92 -32.48 -23.79
CA CYS A 555 1.57 -32.47 -24.35
C CYS A 555 0.64 -31.77 -23.36
N TRP A 556 0.16 -30.60 -23.75
CA TRP A 556 -0.70 -29.72 -22.95
C TRP A 556 -2.15 -30.19 -22.83
N THR A 557 -2.36 -31.51 -22.85
CA THR A 557 -3.68 -32.15 -22.78
C THR A 557 -3.63 -33.24 -21.71
N PHE A 558 -4.49 -33.15 -20.71
CA PHE A 558 -4.71 -34.17 -19.70
C PHE A 558 -6.02 -34.89 -20.00
N HIS A 559 -6.03 -36.20 -19.89
CA HIS A 559 -7.22 -37.02 -20.06
C HIS A 559 -7.84 -37.29 -18.70
N ILE A 560 -9.15 -37.08 -18.59
CA ILE A 560 -9.93 -37.50 -17.43
C ILE A 560 -10.45 -38.89 -17.76
N GLU A 561 -10.01 -39.87 -17.01
CA GLU A 561 -10.35 -41.28 -17.18
C GLU A 561 -11.18 -41.78 -15.99
N LYS A 562 -12.06 -42.72 -16.26
CA LYS A 562 -12.80 -43.49 -15.27
C LYS A 562 -12.73 -44.95 -15.70
N ASP A 563 -12.25 -45.81 -14.80
CA ASP A 563 -12.07 -47.24 -15.06
C ASP A 563 -11.24 -47.53 -16.34
N GLY A 564 -10.23 -46.71 -16.60
CA GLY A 564 -9.35 -46.80 -17.78
C GLY A 564 -9.99 -46.35 -19.10
N GLN A 565 -11.17 -45.76 -19.07
CA GLN A 565 -11.82 -45.15 -20.23
C GLN A 565 -11.80 -43.63 -20.13
N ARG A 566 -11.42 -42.96 -21.22
CA ARG A 566 -11.47 -41.50 -21.31
C ARG A 566 -12.90 -40.99 -21.32
N VAL A 567 -13.22 -40.17 -20.32
CA VAL A 567 -14.55 -39.58 -20.09
C VAL A 567 -14.56 -38.05 -20.16
N GLY A 568 -13.38 -37.43 -20.22
CA GLY A 568 -13.22 -35.99 -20.37
C GLY A 568 -11.77 -35.60 -20.66
N GLU A 569 -11.51 -34.30 -20.70
CA GLU A 569 -10.17 -33.79 -20.92
C GLU A 569 -9.98 -32.36 -20.40
N ILE A 570 -8.73 -32.00 -20.17
CA ILE A 570 -8.27 -30.65 -19.88
C ILE A 570 -7.24 -30.30 -20.94
N ARG A 571 -7.49 -29.26 -21.75
CA ARG A 571 -6.56 -28.77 -22.79
C ARG A 571 -6.09 -27.36 -22.46
N LYS A 572 -4.78 -27.14 -22.60
CA LYS A 572 -4.16 -25.81 -22.64
C LYS A 572 -3.68 -25.55 -24.07
N LYS A 573 -4.16 -24.48 -24.70
CA LYS A 573 -3.65 -24.01 -26.01
C LYS A 573 -2.50 -23.01 -25.79
N TRP A 574 -1.52 -23.03 -26.70
CA TRP A 574 -0.39 -22.09 -26.68
C TRP A 574 -0.63 -20.99 -27.73
N SER A 575 -0.57 -19.72 -27.34
CA SER A 575 -0.46 -18.58 -28.26
C SER A 575 1.01 -18.32 -28.54
N GLY A 576 1.44 -18.41 -29.80
CA GLY A 576 2.86 -18.41 -30.16
C GLY A 576 3.67 -17.14 -29.84
N PHE A 577 4.99 -17.32 -29.78
CA PHE A 577 6.09 -16.35 -29.90
C PHE A 577 6.25 -15.24 -28.84
N LEU A 578 6.58 -15.63 -27.60
CA LEU A 578 7.70 -15.12 -26.79
C LEU A 578 7.69 -15.87 -25.46
N LYS A 579 8.86 -16.12 -24.88
CA LYS A 579 9.02 -16.89 -23.63
C LYS A 579 8.69 -15.98 -22.42
N GLU A 580 7.54 -15.34 -22.44
CA GLU A 580 7.01 -14.55 -21.32
C GLU A 580 6.23 -15.51 -20.41
N ALA A 581 6.90 -15.98 -19.36
CA ALA A 581 6.41 -16.99 -18.44
C ALA A 581 5.23 -16.52 -17.55
N PHE A 582 4.54 -15.44 -17.91
CA PHE A 582 3.67 -14.74 -16.98
C PHE A 582 2.33 -14.26 -17.55
N THR A 583 1.88 -14.55 -18.77
CA THR A 583 0.61 -13.92 -19.26
C THR A 583 -0.40 -14.81 -19.97
N ASP A 584 -0.13 -16.09 -20.21
CA ASP A 584 -0.94 -16.88 -21.14
C ASP A 584 -1.82 -17.93 -20.45
N ALA A 585 -2.79 -17.48 -19.65
CA ALA A 585 -3.86 -18.33 -19.14
C ALA A 585 -5.19 -18.20 -19.91
N ASP A 586 -5.26 -17.36 -20.94
CA ASP A 586 -6.45 -17.16 -21.78
C ASP A 586 -6.87 -18.40 -22.62
N ASN A 587 -6.28 -19.57 -22.36
CA ASN A 587 -6.30 -20.72 -23.28
C ASN A 587 -6.62 -22.08 -22.62
N PHE A 588 -7.23 -22.11 -21.44
CA PHE A 588 -7.72 -23.35 -20.84
C PHE A 588 -9.14 -23.68 -21.30
N GLY A 589 -9.30 -24.89 -21.85
CA GLY A 589 -10.60 -25.51 -22.08
C GLY A 589 -10.69 -26.82 -21.32
N ILE A 590 -11.70 -26.96 -20.47
CA ILE A 590 -12.02 -28.22 -19.79
C ILE A 590 -13.34 -28.77 -20.29
N GLU A 591 -13.33 -30.07 -20.58
CA GLU A 591 -14.50 -30.87 -20.89
C GLU A 591 -14.68 -31.87 -19.76
N LEU A 592 -15.60 -31.54 -18.84
CA LEU A 592 -15.93 -32.37 -17.69
C LEU A 592 -16.83 -33.55 -18.12
N PRO A 593 -16.72 -34.73 -17.47
CA PRO A 593 -17.58 -35.85 -17.78
C PRO A 593 -19.06 -35.48 -17.59
N ALA A 594 -19.87 -35.74 -18.63
CA ALA A 594 -21.31 -35.45 -18.63
C ALA A 594 -22.04 -36.13 -17.46
N THR A 595 -21.61 -37.35 -17.13
CA THR A 595 -22.18 -38.21 -16.08
C THR A 595 -21.70 -37.87 -14.67
N ALA A 596 -20.75 -36.94 -14.52
CA ALA A 596 -20.26 -36.54 -13.21
C ALA A 596 -21.30 -35.72 -12.44
N THR A 597 -21.44 -36.00 -11.15
CA THR A 597 -22.28 -35.21 -10.25
C THR A 597 -21.73 -33.79 -10.10
N PRO A 598 -22.54 -32.82 -9.67
CA PRO A 598 -22.08 -31.47 -9.38
C PRO A 598 -20.90 -31.44 -8.39
N GLN A 599 -20.93 -32.30 -7.36
CA GLN A 599 -19.85 -32.43 -6.38
C GLN A 599 -18.57 -32.98 -7.02
N GLN A 600 -18.69 -33.99 -7.87
CA GLN A 600 -17.55 -34.53 -8.64
C GLN A 600 -16.90 -33.48 -9.53
N LYS A 601 -17.72 -32.67 -10.19
CA LYS A 601 -17.26 -31.57 -11.06
C LYS A 601 -16.58 -30.45 -10.27
N ALA A 602 -17.01 -30.18 -9.03
CA ALA A 602 -16.34 -29.26 -8.12
C ALA A 602 -14.91 -29.72 -7.78
N VAL A 603 -14.73 -31.00 -7.46
CA VAL A 603 -13.40 -31.56 -7.17
C VAL A 603 -12.51 -31.57 -8.41
N LEU A 604 -13.06 -31.89 -9.60
CA LEU A 604 -12.35 -31.81 -10.88
C LEU A 604 -11.91 -30.37 -11.23
N LEU A 605 -12.72 -29.36 -10.89
CA LEU A 605 -12.35 -27.95 -11.04
C LEU A 605 -11.17 -27.58 -10.12
N GLY A 606 -11.12 -28.13 -8.90
CA GLY A 606 -9.96 -28.00 -8.02
C GLY A 606 -8.68 -28.59 -8.62
N ALA A 607 -8.77 -29.74 -9.29
CA ALA A 607 -7.64 -30.38 -9.94
C ALA A 607 -7.08 -29.55 -11.12
N LEU A 608 -7.95 -28.84 -11.86
CA LEU A 608 -7.55 -27.94 -12.93
C LEU A 608 -6.59 -26.84 -12.45
N PHE A 609 -6.91 -26.20 -11.31
CA PHE A 609 -6.07 -25.14 -10.75
C PHE A 609 -4.73 -25.67 -10.23
N LEU A 610 -4.71 -26.89 -9.69
CA LEU A 610 -3.47 -27.56 -9.28
C LEU A 610 -2.55 -27.84 -10.48
N ILE A 611 -3.10 -28.19 -11.64
CA ILE A 611 -2.32 -28.46 -12.87
C ILE A 611 -1.53 -27.22 -13.30
N ASP A 612 -2.15 -26.04 -13.30
CA ASP A 612 -1.48 -24.79 -13.70
C ASP A 612 -0.40 -24.38 -12.69
N PHE A 613 -0.69 -24.51 -11.39
CA PHE A 613 0.27 -24.26 -10.32
C PHE A 613 1.51 -25.17 -10.41
N LEU A 614 1.32 -26.48 -10.56
CA LEU A 614 2.40 -27.47 -10.73
C LEU A 614 3.24 -27.24 -11.99
N TYR A 615 2.68 -26.56 -12.99
CA TYR A 615 3.38 -26.24 -14.22
C TYR A 615 4.31 -25.02 -14.03
N PHE A 616 3.83 -23.99 -13.32
CA PHE A 616 4.63 -22.82 -12.98
C PHE A 616 5.91 -23.22 -12.23
N GLU A 617 5.82 -24.14 -11.26
CA GLU A 617 6.96 -24.57 -10.44
C GLU A 617 8.03 -25.38 -11.21
N ASP A 618 7.65 -26.16 -12.22
CA ASP A 618 8.60 -26.96 -13.01
C ASP A 618 9.35 -26.08 -14.03
N SER A 619 8.69 -25.05 -14.56
CA SER A 619 9.30 -24.08 -15.48
C SER A 619 10.29 -23.14 -14.77
N ALA A 620 10.01 -22.75 -13.53
CA ALA A 620 10.88 -21.89 -12.72
C ALA A 620 12.16 -22.62 -12.25
N ASN A 621 12.08 -23.93 -11.97
CA ASN A 621 13.23 -24.73 -11.53
C ASN A 621 14.16 -25.16 -12.67
N ASN A 622 13.67 -25.23 -13.91
CA ASN A 622 14.46 -25.69 -15.06
C ASN A 622 15.47 -24.66 -15.61
N ASN A 623 15.48 -23.42 -15.12
CA ASN A 623 16.50 -22.44 -15.50
C ASN A 623 17.84 -22.59 -14.74
N ASN A 624 17.88 -23.35 -13.63
CA ASN A 624 19.12 -23.56 -12.85
C ASN A 624 19.74 -24.96 -12.94
N ASN A 625 19.12 -25.94 -13.61
CA ASN A 625 19.59 -27.34 -13.60
C ASN A 625 19.95 -27.96 -14.97
N ARG A 626 20.33 -27.16 -15.98
CA ARG A 626 21.05 -27.69 -17.17
C ARG A 626 22.58 -27.80 -16.97
N ARG A 627 23.08 -27.81 -15.73
CA ARG A 627 24.53 -27.93 -15.45
C ARG A 627 24.96 -29.03 -14.48
N SER A 628 24.10 -30.00 -14.12
CA SER A 628 24.53 -31.08 -13.21
C SER A 628 24.14 -32.50 -13.63
N TRP A 629 24.06 -32.77 -14.94
CA TRP A 629 23.97 -34.14 -15.48
C TRP A 629 24.83 -34.28 -16.75
N ILE A 630 26.12 -33.96 -16.60
CA ILE A 630 27.29 -34.73 -17.06
C ILE A 630 28.08 -34.99 -15.78
#